data_AF-A0A2M7RRN1-F1
#
_entry.id   AF-A0A2M7RRN1-F1
#
_cell.length_a   1.000
_cell.length_b   1.000
_cell.length_c   1.000
_cell.angle_alpha   90.00
_cell.angle_beta   90.00
_cell.angle_gamma   90.00
#
_symmetry.space_group_name_H-M   'P 1'
#
loop_
_entity.id
_entity.type
_entity.pdbx_description
1 polymer ?
#
loop_
_entity_poly.entity_id
_entity_poly.type
_entity_poly.pdbx_seq_one_letter_code
_entity_poly.pdbx_strand_id
1 'polypeptide(L)' 'IVTWDDRGNIGKRYFSQDEIGTPWCITVDYNTLEDNTVTVRDRDTTKQERIKVEKLDEYFKNKLDGDFV' A
#
# COMPACT_ATOMS: atom_id res chain seq x y z
N ILE A 1 -3.53 9.81 6.16
CA ILE A 1 -2.54 9.68 7.26
C ILE A 1 -1.51 8.67 6.80
N VAL A 2 -0.22 9.01 6.84
CA VAL A 2 0.87 8.10 6.48
C VAL A 2 1.53 7.65 7.78
N THR A 3 1.39 6.37 8.11
CA THR A 3 1.97 5.76 9.32
C THR A 3 3.07 4.80 8.90
N TRP A 4 4.29 5.08 9.34
CA TRP A 4 5.45 4.21 9.18
C TRP A 4 5.71 3.50 10.50
N ASP A 5 5.74 2.17 10.47
CA ASP A 5 6.00 1.33 11.64
C ASP A 5 7.10 0.30 11.30
N ASP A 6 8.21 0.37 12.02
CA ASP A 6 9.36 -0.55 11.89
C ASP A 6 9.34 -1.69 12.92
N ARG A 7 8.37 -1.70 13.84
CA ARG A 7 8.34 -2.60 14.99
C ARG A 7 7.53 -3.86 14.68
N GLY A 8 8.12 -5.01 15.01
CA GLY A 8 7.40 -6.30 15.08
C GLY A 8 7.08 -7.00 13.75
N ASN A 9 6.53 -8.22 13.88
CA ASN A 9 6.21 -9.14 12.79
C ASN A 9 5.11 -8.57 11.88
N ILE A 10 5.24 -8.73 10.55
CA ILE A 10 4.36 -8.15 9.52
C ILE A 10 2.86 -8.41 9.79
N GLY A 11 2.52 -9.57 10.37
CA GLY A 11 1.15 -9.93 10.71
C GLY A 11 0.47 -9.00 11.72
N LYS A 12 1.20 -8.46 12.71
CA LYS A 12 0.63 -7.51 13.68
C LYS A 12 0.36 -6.13 13.05
N ARG A 13 1.16 -5.74 12.05
CA ARG A 13 0.99 -4.46 11.34
C ARG A 13 -0.28 -4.46 10.48
N TYR A 14 -0.57 -5.58 9.80
CA TYR A 14 -1.83 -5.72 9.06
C TYR A 14 -3.04 -5.60 9.99
N PHE A 15 -2.99 -6.24 11.17
CA PHE A 15 -4.08 -6.17 12.14
C PHE A 15 -4.35 -4.73 12.61
N SER A 16 -3.30 -3.97 12.95
CA SER A 16 -3.45 -2.57 13.34
C SER A 16 -3.92 -1.69 12.18
N GLN A 17 -3.47 -1.91 10.94
CA GLN A 17 -3.95 -1.14 9.78
C GLN A 17 -5.38 -1.49 9.36
N ASP A 18 -5.79 -2.75 9.55
CA ASP A 18 -7.19 -3.19 9.36
C ASP A 18 -8.10 -2.56 10.42
N GLU A 19 -7.67 -2.44 11.68
CA GLU A 19 -8.40 -1.72 12.74
C GLU A 19 -8.49 -0.21 12.48
N ILE A 20 -7.45 0.40 11.93
CA ILE A 20 -7.41 1.84 11.60
C ILE A 20 -8.31 2.18 10.40
N GLY A 21 -8.69 1.18 9.58
CA GLY A 21 -9.52 1.42 8.40
C GLY A 21 -8.72 1.82 7.17
N THR A 22 -7.46 1.40 7.05
CA THR A 22 -6.63 1.79 5.90
C THR A 22 -7.04 0.97 4.66
N PRO A 23 -7.53 1.59 3.56
CA PRO A 23 -8.00 0.84 2.39
C PRO A 23 -6.87 0.22 1.56
N TRP A 24 -5.67 0.84 1.58
CA TRP A 24 -4.50 0.36 0.82
C TRP A 24 -3.25 0.28 1.70
N CYS A 25 -2.58 -0.87 1.68
CA CYS A 25 -1.31 -1.12 2.34
C CYS A 25 -0.18 -1.15 1.29
N ILE A 26 0.88 -0.37 1.48
CA ILE A 26 2.04 -0.36 0.58
C ILE A 26 3.22 -1.01 1.29
N THR A 27 3.80 -2.03 0.67
CA THR A 27 5.01 -2.72 1.14
C THR A 27 6.19 -2.31 0.27
N VAL A 28 7.20 -1.75 0.92
CA VAL A 28 8.50 -1.40 0.34
C VAL A 28 9.50 -2.45 0.81
N ASP A 29 10.05 -3.23 -0.11
CA ASP A 29 11.07 -4.26 0.15
C ASP A 29 12.44 -3.83 -0.39
N TYR A 30 13.48 -4.64 -0.13
CA TYR A 30 14.83 -4.34 -0.65
C TYR A 30 14.87 -4.35 -2.19
N ASN A 31 13.98 -5.10 -2.86
CA ASN A 31 13.85 -5.04 -4.31
C ASN A 31 13.33 -3.67 -4.79
N THR A 32 12.63 -2.89 -3.96
CA THR A 32 12.28 -1.52 -4.31
C THR A 32 13.53 -0.65 -4.52
N LEU A 33 14.63 -0.89 -3.78
CA LEU A 33 15.87 -0.12 -3.96
C LEU A 33 16.55 -0.42 -5.31
N GLU A 34 16.39 -1.63 -5.84
CA GLU A 34 17.02 -2.05 -7.10
C GLU A 34 16.12 -1.79 -8.32
N ASP A 35 14.82 -2.10 -8.21
CA ASP A 35 13.86 -2.08 -9.33
C ASP A 35 12.82 -0.94 -9.26
N ASN A 36 12.90 -0.05 -8.26
CA ASN A 36 11.93 1.02 -8.03
C ASN A 36 10.46 0.55 -8.10
N THR A 37 10.19 -0.65 -7.61
CA THR A 37 8.85 -1.26 -7.57
C THR A 37 8.42 -1.53 -6.14
N VAL A 38 7.18 -1.22 -5.84
CA VAL A 38 6.54 -1.48 -4.55
C VAL A 38 5.34 -2.40 -4.73
N THR A 39 4.98 -3.09 -3.65
CA THR A 39 3.79 -3.94 -3.66
C THR A 39 2.66 -3.22 -2.94
N VAL A 40 1.57 -2.95 -3.65
CA VAL A 40 0.36 -2.39 -3.07
C VAL A 40 -0.64 -3.52 -2.86
N ARG A 41 -1.14 -3.63 -1.63
CA ARG A 41 -2.20 -4.55 -1.25
C ARG A 41 -3.46 -3.77 -0.95
N ASP A 42 -4.55 -4.17 -1.57
CA ASP A 42 -5.86 -3.58 -1.36
C ASP A 42 -6.63 -4.42 -0.33
N ARG A 43 -7.21 -3.76 0.67
CA ARG A 43 -7.94 -4.42 1.75
C ARG A 43 -9.24 -5.03 1.27
N ASP A 44 -10.02 -4.29 0.48
CA ASP A 44 -11.36 -4.70 0.05
C ASP A 44 -11.31 -5.89 -0.90
N THR A 45 -10.32 -5.88 -1.80
CA THR A 45 -10.16 -6.93 -2.81
C THR A 45 -9.19 -8.03 -2.39
N THR A 46 -8.42 -7.84 -1.32
CA THR A 46 -7.29 -8.70 -0.89
C THR A 46 -6.22 -8.96 -1.97
N LYS A 47 -6.24 -8.20 -3.07
CA LYS A 47 -5.28 -8.33 -4.17
C LYS A 47 -3.95 -7.67 -3.83
N GLN A 48 -2.88 -8.26 -4.37
CA GLN A 48 -1.53 -7.71 -4.29
C GLN A 48 -1.07 -7.36 -5.71
N GLU A 49 -0.75 -6.10 -5.95
CA GLU A 49 -0.27 -5.60 -7.22
C GLU A 49 1.12 -5.00 -7.05
N ARG A 50 2.05 -5.36 -7.93
CA ARG A 50 3.39 -4.78 -7.93
C ARG A 50 3.43 -3.65 -8.94
N ILE A 51 3.58 -2.43 -8.46
CA ILE A 51 3.60 -1.22 -9.30
C ILE A 51 4.93 -0.50 -9.15
N LYS A 52 5.36 0.17 -10.22
CA LYS A 52 6.53 1.06 -10.15
C LYS A 52 6.20 2.26 -9.27
N VAL A 53 7.18 2.71 -8.49
CA VAL A 53 7.07 3.90 -7.64
C VAL A 53 6.65 5.11 -8.47
N GLU A 54 7.16 5.24 -9.70
CA GLU A 54 6.80 6.32 -10.64
C GLU A 54 5.31 6.31 -11.04
N LYS A 55 4.67 5.13 -11.07
CA LYS A 55 3.26 4.97 -11.42
C LYS A 55 2.33 5.02 -10.20
N LEU A 56 2.90 5.10 -9.01
CA LEU A 56 2.15 5.05 -7.76
C LEU A 56 1.26 6.27 -7.59
N ASP A 57 1.77 7.47 -7.92
CA ASP A 57 0.99 8.71 -7.86
C ASP A 57 -0.23 8.66 -8.78
N GLU A 58 -0.05 8.14 -10.00
CA GLU A 58 -1.13 8.00 -10.97
C GLU A 58 -2.14 6.92 -10.57
N TYR A 59 -1.67 5.82 -9.95
CA TYR A 59 -2.52 4.76 -9.40
C TYR A 59 -3.43 5.29 -8.28
N PHE A 60 -2.86 6.02 -7.33
CA PHE A 60 -3.65 6.59 -6.23
C PHE A 60 -4.55 7.72 -6.68
N LYS A 61 -4.13 8.57 -7.63
CA LYS A 61 -5.00 9.57 -8.25
C LYS A 61 -6.23 8.91 -8.90
N ASN A 62 -6.03 7.90 -9.73
CA ASN A 62 -7.16 7.19 -10.36
C ASN A 62 -8.09 6.53 -9.33
N LYS A 63 -7.55 5.92 -8.27
CA LYS A 63 -8.38 5.32 -7.22
C LYS A 63 -9.12 6.35 -6.37
N LEU A 64 -8.51 7.50 -6.06
CA LEU A 64 -9.12 8.55 -5.23
C LEU A 64 -10.11 9.43 -6.02
N ASP A 65 -9.84 9.72 -7.29
CA ASP A 65 -10.78 10.47 -8.16
C ASP A 65 -12.02 9.63 -8.52
N GLY A 66 -11.92 8.29 -8.49
CA GLY A 66 -13.03 7.39 -8.78
C GLY A 66 -14.14 7.36 -7.72
N ASP A 67 -13.91 7.90 -6.52
CA ASP A 67 -14.86 7.88 -5.39
C ASP A 67 -15.69 9.17 -5.23
N PHE A 68 -15.59 10.12 -6.17
CA PHE A 68 -16.45 11.32 -6.23
C PHE A 68 -17.40 11.27 -7.45
N VAL A 69 -18.32 10.30 -7.49
CA VAL A 69 -19.55 10.38 -8.31
C VAL A 69 -20.75 9.89 -7.51
#